data_AF-A0A9D5MA78-F1
#
_entry.id   AF-A0A9D5MA78-F1
#
_cell.length_a   1.000
_cell.length_b   1.000
_cell.length_c   1.000
_cell.angle_alpha   90.00
_cell.angle_beta   90.00
_cell.angle_gamma   90.00
#
_symmetry.space_group_name_H-M   'P 1'
#
loop_
_entity.id
_entity.type
_entity.pdbx_description
1 polymer ?
#
loop_
_entity_poly.entity_id
_entity_poly.type
_entity_poly.pdbx_seq_one_letter_code
_entity_poly.pdbx_strand_id
1 'polypeptide(L)'
;MKKYLITIDEDGRSPLIVETTEENEREIEILDKNAIKTPQKNDYEVSPSGNRLTVGGQASVTDPTVENKFPTVNGGNQNSNANQGGGNKNDGNSNGNNQTANGSTGKPETENTVVDYKKKTLLDQIQKINDEYDSATGMTFNGVTIPKVEEKVYKMPTEEQIKAIVSQEVSPTYDVQKEHVKQQGEAQTAQLKEQLDELEEAVKKSMSQLKKSYGQAKENASNEALKRGLGRSSIILNQLQDLEKGEISSLEELIERNEEDKAEVNEEIRTLTQNIMSSLSGIDEKKAAEIAKGVRELTKEYQKEQEEVLEYNNKLKAEQSKLLAELIKDGITPDEKSSEEYIKMISSKTKALFSYYATFGKKAVEEIEKDADFIKDELGAKGYNNLKQYFA
;
A
#
# COMPACT_ATOMS: atom_id res chain seq x y z
N MET A 1 -8.41 41.89 18.50
CA MET A 1 -8.21 41.12 17.25
C MET A 1 -9.46 40.26 17.07
N LYS A 2 -10.14 40.37 15.93
CA LYS A 2 -11.28 39.48 15.61
C LYS A 2 -10.73 38.08 15.33
N LYS A 3 -11.25 37.06 16.01
CA LYS A 3 -10.91 35.65 15.76
C LYS A 3 -12.10 35.00 15.05
N TYR A 4 -11.80 34.05 14.18
CA TYR A 4 -12.80 33.34 13.37
C TYR A 4 -12.58 31.85 13.56
N LEU A 5 -13.68 31.10 13.77
CA LEU A 5 -13.65 29.65 13.75
C LEU A 5 -14.07 29.18 12.35
N ILE A 6 -13.34 28.22 11.81
CA ILE A 6 -13.68 27.56 10.55
C ILE A 6 -14.22 26.18 10.90
N THR A 7 -15.53 25.97 10.68
CA THR A 7 -16.16 24.66 10.84
C THR A 7 -16.63 24.13 9.49
N ILE A 8 -16.61 22.81 9.35
CA ILE A 8 -17.10 22.11 8.15
C ILE A 8 -18.54 21.68 8.45
N ASP A 9 -19.47 22.01 7.56
CA ASP A 9 -20.88 21.59 7.68
C ASP A 9 -21.01 20.05 7.56
N GLU A 10 -22.10 19.47 8.07
CA GLU A 10 -22.32 18.02 8.15
C GLU A 10 -22.28 17.31 6.77
N ASP A 11 -22.45 18.07 5.68
CA ASP A 11 -22.37 17.58 4.30
C ASP A 11 -20.97 17.75 3.65
N GLY A 12 -19.98 18.25 4.38
CA GLY A 12 -18.56 18.24 3.98
C GLY A 12 -18.17 19.14 2.80
N ARG A 13 -19.07 20.02 2.33
CA ARG A 13 -18.90 20.70 1.03
C ARG A 13 -18.61 22.19 1.07
N SER A 14 -18.66 22.86 2.22
CA SER A 14 -18.23 24.28 2.33
C SER A 14 -17.85 24.65 3.77
N PRO A 15 -16.75 25.41 3.98
CA PRO A 15 -16.41 25.94 5.29
C PRO A 15 -17.32 27.12 5.66
N LEU A 16 -17.94 27.05 6.84
CA LEU A 16 -18.66 28.17 7.44
C LEU A 16 -17.67 28.97 8.31
N ILE A 17 -17.52 30.27 8.02
CA ILE A 17 -16.67 31.17 8.82
C ILE A 17 -17.58 31.90 9.80
N VAL A 18 -17.46 31.58 11.08
CA VAL A 18 -18.26 32.22 12.15
C VAL A 18 -17.34 33.13 12.97
N GLU A 19 -17.73 34.40 13.12
CA GLU A 19 -17.05 35.36 13.99
C GLU A 19 -17.29 34.95 15.46
N THR A 20 -16.22 34.64 16.20
CA THR A 20 -16.35 34.13 17.57
C THR A 20 -16.71 35.26 18.52
N THR A 21 -17.81 35.13 19.25
CA THR A 21 -18.15 35.99 20.39
C THR A 21 -17.40 35.52 21.65
N GLU A 22 -17.21 36.42 22.63
CA GLU A 22 -16.50 36.11 23.91
C GLU A 22 -17.14 34.93 24.69
N GLU A 23 -18.40 34.60 24.41
CA GLU A 23 -19.14 33.50 25.02
C GLU A 23 -18.67 32.13 24.49
N ASN A 24 -18.33 32.03 23.20
CA ASN A 24 -17.84 30.79 22.56
C ASN A 24 -16.37 30.48 22.89
N GLU A 25 -15.56 31.50 23.21
CA GLU A 25 -14.16 31.27 23.62
C GLU A 25 -14.07 30.55 24.97
N ARG A 26 -15.05 30.71 25.86
CA ARG A 26 -15.09 30.03 27.17
C ARG A 26 -15.44 28.55 27.08
N GLU A 27 -16.27 28.14 26.12
CA GLU A 27 -16.59 26.72 25.92
C GLU A 27 -15.43 25.92 25.33
N ILE A 28 -14.63 26.54 24.45
CA ILE A 28 -13.42 25.92 23.88
C ILE A 28 -12.34 25.72 24.94
N GLU A 29 -12.16 26.67 25.88
CA GLU A 29 -11.19 26.54 26.97
C GLU A 29 -11.60 25.47 28.02
N ILE A 30 -12.89 25.16 28.13
CA ILE A 30 -13.41 24.10 29.02
C ILE A 30 -13.24 22.70 28.37
N LEU A 31 -13.33 22.60 27.03
CA LEU A 31 -13.10 21.34 26.32
C LEU A 31 -11.61 20.94 26.28
N ASP A 32 -10.70 21.91 26.13
CA ASP A 32 -9.25 21.64 26.08
C ASP A 32 -8.67 21.25 27.46
N LYS A 33 -9.24 21.78 28.56
CA LYS A 33 -8.86 21.39 29.94
C LYS A 33 -9.37 20.00 30.36
N ASN A 34 -10.37 19.45 29.66
CA ASN A 34 -10.88 18.10 29.93
C ASN A 34 -10.22 17.01 29.08
N ALA A 35 -9.52 17.37 27.99
CA ALA A 35 -8.77 16.43 27.15
C ALA A 35 -7.41 16.01 27.76
N ILE A 36 -6.91 16.75 28.76
CA ILE A 36 -5.67 16.44 29.48
C ILE A 36 -5.99 16.00 30.92
N LYS A 37 -6.64 14.84 31.04
CA LYS A 37 -6.58 14.02 32.27
C LYS A 37 -5.91 12.70 31.93
N THR A 38 -4.61 12.65 32.22
CA THR A 38 -3.85 11.41 32.35
C THR A 38 -4.55 10.45 33.33
N PRO A 39 -4.70 9.15 33.01
CA PRO A 39 -5.17 8.19 33.99
C PRO A 39 -4.10 8.01 35.08
N GLN A 40 -4.58 8.08 36.32
CA GLN A 40 -3.81 7.88 37.54
C GLN A 40 -3.09 6.53 37.55
N LYS A 41 -1.86 6.53 38.08
CA LYS A 41 -1.22 5.34 38.64
C LYS A 41 -2.15 4.72 39.68
N ASN A 42 -2.55 3.48 39.47
CA ASN A 42 -3.05 2.65 40.56
C ASN A 42 -1.83 2.10 41.31
N ASP A 43 -1.62 2.62 42.50
CA ASP A 43 -0.83 1.98 43.54
C ASP A 43 -1.54 0.69 43.97
N TYR A 44 -0.92 -0.45 43.72
CA TYR A 44 -1.20 -1.66 44.48
C TYR A 44 -0.04 -1.90 45.44
N GLU A 45 -0.27 -1.51 46.69
CA GLU A 45 0.45 -2.05 47.83
C GLU A 45 0.19 -3.56 47.90
N VAL A 46 1.26 -4.37 47.84
CA VAL A 46 1.24 -5.72 48.38
C VAL A 46 2.42 -5.84 49.34
N SER A 47 2.11 -5.85 50.64
CA SER A 47 3.05 -6.21 51.70
C SER A 47 3.10 -7.73 51.91
N PRO A 48 4.15 -8.24 52.58
CA PRO A 48 4.72 -9.57 52.32
C PRO A 48 4.28 -10.65 53.31
N SER A 49 4.06 -11.86 52.78
CA SER A 49 4.17 -13.14 53.50
C SER A 49 4.57 -14.18 52.44
N GLY A 50 5.73 -14.82 52.45
CA GLY A 50 6.37 -15.45 53.60
C GLY A 50 6.03 -16.94 53.57
N ASN A 51 6.67 -17.71 52.68
CA ASN A 51 7.28 -18.99 53.08
C ASN A 51 8.19 -19.59 52.00
N ARG A 52 9.40 -19.89 52.45
CA ARG A 52 10.45 -20.67 51.80
C ARG A 52 9.97 -22.11 51.61
N LEU A 53 10.36 -22.73 50.49
CA LEU A 53 10.94 -24.06 50.51
C LEU A 53 11.93 -24.19 49.34
N THR A 54 13.20 -24.27 49.74
CA THR A 54 14.39 -24.55 48.94
C THR A 54 14.58 -26.06 48.80
N VAL A 55 14.74 -26.56 47.57
CA VAL A 55 15.65 -27.66 47.16
C VAL A 55 15.79 -27.44 45.64
N GLY A 56 16.93 -27.19 44.98
CA GLY A 56 18.28 -27.71 45.17
C GLY A 56 18.60 -28.60 43.96
N GLY A 57 19.37 -28.10 42.98
CA GLY A 57 19.79 -28.91 41.82
C GLY A 57 20.41 -28.12 40.68
N GLN A 58 21.72 -27.94 40.74
CA GLN A 58 22.56 -27.31 39.72
C GLN A 58 22.72 -28.19 38.48
N ALA A 59 22.74 -27.58 37.28
CA ALA A 59 23.69 -27.94 36.23
C ALA A 59 23.75 -26.83 35.16
N SER A 60 24.82 -26.04 35.21
CA SER A 60 25.35 -25.28 34.09
C SER A 60 25.91 -26.22 33.02
N VAL A 61 25.65 -26.02 31.73
CA VAL A 61 26.61 -26.21 30.62
C VAL A 61 26.12 -25.42 29.38
N THR A 62 26.90 -24.40 29.05
CA THR A 62 27.25 -23.79 27.74
C THR A 62 26.32 -23.88 26.51
N ASP A 63 26.09 -22.69 25.95
CA ASP A 63 26.00 -22.31 24.53
C ASP A 63 26.75 -23.26 23.57
N PRO A 64 26.14 -23.59 22.41
CA PRO A 64 26.82 -23.17 21.19
C PRO A 64 25.90 -22.60 20.11
N THR A 65 26.26 -21.42 19.63
CA THR A 65 26.14 -20.99 18.23
C THR A 65 26.42 -22.13 17.26
N VAL A 66 25.43 -22.48 16.42
CA VAL A 66 25.65 -23.24 15.19
C VAL A 66 24.80 -22.65 14.07
N GLU A 67 25.49 -22.04 13.11
CA GLU A 67 25.03 -21.77 11.75
C GLU A 67 24.44 -23.04 11.12
N ASN A 68 23.19 -23.00 10.66
CA ASN A 68 22.69 -24.01 9.72
C ASN A 68 22.66 -23.43 8.30
N LYS A 69 23.72 -23.78 7.57
CA LYS A 69 23.83 -23.68 6.12
C LYS A 69 22.85 -24.66 5.46
N PHE A 70 22.08 -24.17 4.51
CA PHE A 70 21.28 -24.96 3.58
C PHE A 70 22.13 -26.01 2.84
N PRO A 71 21.67 -27.26 2.68
CA PRO A 71 22.24 -28.15 1.67
C PRO A 71 21.59 -27.89 0.31
N THR A 72 22.40 -27.40 -0.63
CA THR A 72 22.16 -27.45 -2.07
C THR A 72 22.23 -28.91 -2.53
N VAL A 73 21.12 -29.48 -2.98
CA VAL A 73 21.15 -30.75 -3.73
C VAL A 73 21.33 -30.42 -5.19
N ASN A 74 22.54 -30.70 -5.66
CA ASN A 74 22.93 -30.71 -7.06
C ASN A 74 22.71 -32.13 -7.60
N GLY A 75 21.90 -32.26 -8.64
CA GLY A 75 21.62 -33.50 -9.35
C GLY A 75 21.42 -33.22 -10.83
N GLY A 76 22.51 -32.91 -11.52
CA GLY A 76 22.54 -32.92 -12.98
C GLY A 76 22.67 -34.35 -13.50
N ASN A 77 22.08 -34.66 -14.66
CA ASN A 77 22.88 -35.05 -15.82
C ASN A 77 22.08 -35.05 -17.14
N GLN A 78 22.64 -34.33 -18.13
CA GLN A 78 22.86 -34.65 -19.57
C GLN A 78 21.78 -35.43 -20.36
N ASN A 79 21.47 -35.13 -21.63
CA ASN A 79 22.42 -34.86 -22.72
C ASN A 79 21.71 -34.41 -24.03
N SER A 80 22.43 -33.58 -24.81
CA SER A 80 22.55 -33.42 -26.29
C SER A 80 21.33 -33.62 -27.22
N ASN A 81 21.13 -32.84 -28.29
CA ASN A 81 21.99 -32.74 -29.49
C ASN A 81 21.38 -31.64 -30.41
N ALA A 82 22.13 -30.59 -30.78
CA ALA A 82 22.78 -30.37 -32.08
C ALA A 82 21.88 -30.42 -33.33
N ASN A 83 21.77 -29.31 -34.07
CA ASN A 83 22.35 -29.08 -35.41
C ASN A 83 21.93 -27.70 -35.95
N GLN A 84 22.86 -26.76 -36.13
CA GLN A 84 23.46 -26.34 -37.42
C GLN A 84 22.53 -25.63 -38.42
N GLY A 85 22.99 -24.44 -38.83
CA GLY A 85 23.45 -24.32 -40.23
C GLY A 85 22.93 -23.13 -41.03
N GLY A 86 23.84 -22.17 -41.30
CA GLY A 86 23.95 -21.41 -42.56
C GLY A 86 22.89 -20.32 -42.80
N GLY A 87 23.22 -19.13 -43.30
CA GLY A 87 24.38 -18.67 -44.05
C GLY A 87 23.92 -17.98 -45.34
N ASN A 88 24.57 -16.85 -45.67
CA ASN A 88 24.55 -16.11 -46.95
C ASN A 88 23.28 -15.32 -47.32
N LYS A 89 23.32 -14.22 -48.09
CA LYS A 89 24.27 -13.17 -48.53
C LYS A 89 23.55 -12.49 -49.71
N ASN A 90 23.87 -11.21 -49.96
CA ASN A 90 23.86 -10.57 -51.29
C ASN A 90 22.48 -10.34 -51.95
N ASP A 91 22.19 -9.36 -52.80
CA ASP A 91 22.85 -8.24 -53.50
C ASP A 91 21.71 -7.21 -53.75
N GLY A 92 21.85 -5.89 -53.82
CA GLY A 92 22.74 -5.14 -54.72
C GLY A 92 22.16 -5.04 -56.14
N ASN A 93 21.27 -4.06 -56.44
CA ASN A 93 21.14 -3.36 -57.74
C ASN A 93 20.03 -2.28 -57.63
N SER A 94 20.19 -0.97 -57.85
CA SER A 94 20.78 -0.14 -58.92
C SER A 94 20.02 -0.09 -60.26
N ASN A 95 20.03 1.13 -60.81
CA ASN A 95 19.50 1.66 -62.08
C ASN A 95 17.99 1.95 -62.16
N GLY A 96 17.52 3.15 -62.56
CA GLY A 96 18.15 4.24 -63.29
C GLY A 96 17.71 4.26 -64.76
N ASN A 97 16.89 5.26 -65.13
CA ASN A 97 16.93 6.02 -66.41
C ASN A 97 15.74 6.99 -66.44
N ASN A 98 15.89 8.32 -66.48
CA ASN A 98 16.50 9.26 -67.45
C ASN A 98 15.58 9.63 -68.65
N GLN A 99 15.17 10.91 -68.63
CA GLN A 99 15.00 11.88 -69.74
C GLN A 99 14.07 11.59 -70.94
N THR A 100 13.11 12.49 -71.18
CA THR A 100 13.06 13.49 -72.30
C THR A 100 11.64 14.11 -72.34
N ALA A 101 11.47 15.40 -72.07
CA ALA A 101 11.61 16.57 -72.94
C ALA A 101 10.42 16.82 -73.92
N ASN A 102 9.73 17.93 -73.62
CA ASN A 102 8.99 18.85 -74.49
C ASN A 102 7.67 18.45 -75.14
N GLY A 103 6.67 19.32 -74.93
CA GLY A 103 5.73 19.68 -76.00
C GLY A 103 4.29 19.91 -75.58
N SER A 104 4.02 21.05 -74.92
CA SER A 104 2.82 21.89 -75.06
C SER A 104 1.46 21.21 -75.24
N THR A 105 0.55 21.43 -74.28
CA THR A 105 -0.70 22.17 -74.57
C THR A 105 -1.35 22.57 -73.26
N GLY A 106 -1.69 23.85 -73.16
CA GLY A 106 -2.18 24.48 -71.94
C GLY A 106 -3.40 23.79 -71.34
N LYS A 107 -3.40 23.74 -70.01
CA LYS A 107 -4.62 23.64 -69.22
C LYS A 107 -4.48 24.66 -68.10
N PRO A 108 -5.39 25.64 -67.98
CA PRO A 108 -5.30 26.61 -66.91
C PRO A 108 -5.44 25.85 -65.60
N GLU A 109 -4.49 25.98 -64.69
CA GLU A 109 -4.80 25.81 -63.28
C GLU A 109 -5.88 26.85 -62.99
N THR A 110 -7.12 26.39 -62.98
CA THR A 110 -8.30 27.18 -62.73
C THR A 110 -8.05 28.04 -61.49
N GLU A 111 -8.27 29.35 -61.57
CA GLU A 111 -8.07 30.30 -60.45
C GLU A 111 -8.62 29.76 -59.12
N ASN A 112 -9.71 28.97 -59.16
CA ASN A 112 -10.30 28.31 -58.00
C ASN A 112 -9.36 27.35 -57.22
N THR A 113 -8.51 26.55 -57.86
CA THR A 113 -7.63 25.58 -57.16
C THR A 113 -6.43 26.27 -56.48
N VAL A 114 -5.96 27.39 -57.05
CA VAL A 114 -4.86 28.19 -56.47
C VAL A 114 -5.37 29.07 -55.32
N VAL A 115 -6.59 29.61 -55.44
CA VAL A 115 -7.26 30.37 -54.37
C VAL A 115 -7.53 29.51 -53.14
N ASP A 116 -7.94 28.25 -53.34
CA ASP A 116 -8.22 27.29 -52.27
C ASP A 116 -6.95 26.90 -51.48
N TYR A 117 -5.85 26.61 -52.17
CA TYR A 117 -4.55 26.33 -51.54
C TYR A 117 -3.99 27.53 -50.75
N LYS A 118 -4.15 28.75 -51.28
CA LYS A 118 -3.73 29.98 -50.59
C LYS A 118 -4.57 30.26 -49.35
N LYS A 119 -5.88 30.01 -49.40
CA LYS A 119 -6.77 30.17 -48.24
C LYS A 119 -6.43 29.16 -47.15
N LYS A 120 -6.18 27.90 -47.53
CA LYS A 120 -5.68 26.89 -46.60
C LYS A 120 -4.37 27.30 -45.94
N THR A 121 -3.42 27.83 -46.71
CA THR A 121 -2.13 28.33 -46.18
C THR A 121 -2.32 29.47 -45.17
N LEU A 122 -3.26 30.39 -45.44
CA LEU A 122 -3.62 31.45 -44.48
C LEU A 122 -4.19 30.88 -43.18
N LEU A 123 -5.11 29.91 -43.28
CA LEU A 123 -5.71 29.26 -42.11
C LEU A 123 -4.64 28.54 -41.27
N ASP A 124 -3.72 27.81 -41.91
CA ASP A 124 -2.60 27.14 -41.22
C ASP A 124 -1.67 28.16 -40.52
N GLN A 125 -1.42 29.32 -41.15
CA GLN A 125 -0.64 30.40 -40.55
C GLN A 125 -1.34 31.04 -39.34
N ILE A 126 -2.64 31.30 -39.44
CA ILE A 126 -3.44 31.84 -38.34
C ILE A 126 -3.49 30.85 -37.18
N GLN A 127 -3.68 29.56 -37.47
CA GLN A 127 -3.65 28.52 -36.44
C GLN A 127 -2.31 28.49 -35.73
N LYS A 128 -1.20 28.51 -36.47
CA LYS A 128 0.14 28.56 -35.87
C LYS A 128 0.35 29.79 -34.98
N ILE A 129 -0.18 30.95 -35.39
CA ILE A 129 -0.11 32.19 -34.59
C ILE A 129 -0.92 32.04 -33.30
N ASN A 130 -2.09 31.39 -33.33
CA ASN A 130 -2.88 31.08 -32.13
C ASN A 130 -2.12 30.11 -31.22
N ASP A 131 -1.56 29.03 -31.78
CA ASP A 131 -0.80 28.04 -31.00
C ASP A 131 0.42 28.67 -30.31
N GLU A 132 1.14 29.57 -31.00
CA GLU A 132 2.27 30.32 -30.43
C GLU A 132 1.83 31.26 -29.29
N TYR A 133 0.64 31.85 -29.37
CA TYR A 133 0.07 32.68 -28.30
C TYR A 133 -0.39 31.85 -27.11
N ASP A 134 -1.13 30.76 -27.35
CA ASP A 134 -1.70 29.90 -26.31
C ASP A 134 -0.61 29.12 -25.53
N SER A 135 0.51 28.83 -26.19
CA SER A 135 1.68 28.17 -25.58
C SER A 135 2.60 29.12 -24.81
N ALA A 136 2.31 30.44 -24.79
CA ALA A 136 3.08 31.39 -24.00
C ALA A 136 3.02 31.04 -22.50
N THR A 137 4.19 31.00 -21.87
CA THR A 137 4.34 30.68 -20.44
C THR A 137 4.09 31.88 -19.53
N GLY A 138 3.79 33.05 -20.11
CA GLY A 138 3.51 34.30 -19.40
C GLY A 138 3.11 35.42 -20.35
N MET A 139 2.67 36.55 -19.79
CA MET A 139 2.29 37.76 -20.52
C MET A 139 3.20 38.92 -20.12
N THR A 140 3.74 39.63 -21.09
CA THR A 140 4.70 40.71 -20.90
C THR A 140 4.01 42.06 -21.00
N PHE A 141 4.26 42.91 -20.01
CA PHE A 141 3.75 44.28 -19.92
C PHE A 141 4.93 45.20 -19.66
N ASN A 142 5.22 46.10 -20.60
CA ASN A 142 6.29 47.08 -20.49
C ASN A 142 7.64 46.45 -20.08
N GLY A 143 8.01 45.33 -20.72
CA GLY A 143 9.24 44.59 -20.41
C GLY A 143 9.22 43.73 -19.15
N VAL A 144 8.12 43.68 -18.39
CA VAL A 144 7.94 42.77 -17.23
C VAL A 144 7.05 41.60 -17.63
N THR A 145 7.58 40.38 -17.59
CA THR A 145 6.81 39.16 -17.88
C THR A 145 6.16 38.61 -16.62
N ILE A 146 4.83 38.50 -16.63
CA ILE A 146 4.03 37.86 -15.60
C ILE A 146 3.83 36.40 -15.99
N PRO A 147 4.33 35.42 -15.22
CA PRO A 147 4.17 34.02 -15.55
C PRO A 147 2.69 33.60 -15.49
N LYS A 148 2.30 32.70 -16.39
CA LYS A 148 1.03 31.97 -16.32
C LYS A 148 1.14 30.96 -15.19
N VAL A 149 0.26 31.08 -14.20
CA VAL A 149 0.27 30.23 -13.01
C VAL A 149 -0.56 28.98 -13.28
N GLU A 150 0.10 27.83 -13.36
CA GLU A 150 -0.54 26.52 -13.31
C GLU A 150 -0.30 25.92 -11.92
N GLU A 151 -1.36 25.77 -11.14
CA GLU A 151 -1.28 25.20 -9.79
C GLU A 151 -0.99 23.70 -9.86
N LYS A 152 -0.01 23.25 -9.07
CA LYS A 152 0.21 21.83 -8.87
C LYS A 152 -0.93 21.28 -8.01
N VAL A 153 -1.53 20.18 -8.45
CA VAL A 153 -2.58 19.48 -7.72
C VAL A 153 -2.02 18.19 -7.15
N TYR A 154 -2.10 18.03 -5.83
CA TYR A 154 -1.75 16.80 -5.14
C TYR A 154 -3.00 16.19 -4.51
N LYS A 155 -3.29 14.94 -4.88
CA LYS A 155 -4.42 14.19 -4.33
C LYS A 155 -3.90 13.15 -3.35
N MET A 156 -4.03 13.46 -2.08
CA MET A 156 -3.69 12.55 -0.98
C MET A 156 -4.51 11.25 -1.08
N PRO A 157 -3.88 10.08 -0.90
CA PRO A 157 -4.60 8.82 -0.76
C PRO A 157 -5.55 8.83 0.44
N THR A 158 -6.68 8.14 0.32
CA THR A 158 -7.64 7.95 1.42
C THR A 158 -7.05 7.09 2.55
N GLU A 159 -7.57 7.22 3.76
CA GLU A 159 -7.11 6.43 4.92
C GLU A 159 -7.20 4.93 4.65
N GLU A 160 -8.26 4.48 3.98
CA GLU A 160 -8.46 3.08 3.59
C GLU A 160 -7.39 2.60 2.61
N GLN A 161 -6.98 3.45 1.66
CA GLN A 161 -5.90 3.14 0.72
C GLN A 161 -4.55 3.06 1.42
N ILE A 162 -4.26 3.99 2.32
CA ILE A 162 -3.03 3.98 3.14
C ILE A 162 -2.98 2.70 3.98
N LYS A 163 -4.10 2.36 4.64
CA LYS A 163 -4.21 1.13 5.43
C LYS A 163 -4.03 -0.13 4.57
N ALA A 164 -4.57 -0.15 3.36
CA ALA A 164 -4.41 -1.28 2.44
C ALA A 164 -2.94 -1.46 2.03
N ILE A 165 -2.24 -0.38 1.68
CA ILE A 165 -0.81 -0.40 1.31
C ILE A 165 0.02 -1.00 2.46
N VAL A 166 -0.12 -0.44 3.66
CA VAL A 166 0.63 -0.90 4.83
C VAL A 166 0.26 -2.34 5.20
N SER A 167 -1.04 -2.69 5.14
CA SER A 167 -1.48 -4.05 5.45
C SER A 167 -0.93 -5.08 4.46
N GLN A 168 -0.79 -4.72 3.19
CA GLN A 168 -0.23 -5.59 2.15
C GLN A 168 1.26 -5.87 2.38
N GLU A 169 1.99 -4.89 2.89
CA GLU A 169 3.41 -5.02 3.23
C GLU A 169 3.62 -5.84 4.52
N VAL A 170 2.84 -5.55 5.56
CA VAL A 170 3.04 -6.12 6.90
C VAL A 170 2.44 -7.53 7.02
N SER A 171 1.26 -7.79 6.45
CA SER A 171 0.51 -9.03 6.70
C SER A 171 1.26 -10.33 6.40
N PRO A 172 1.98 -10.48 5.26
CA PRO A 172 2.61 -11.75 4.91
C PRO A 172 3.58 -12.25 5.99
N THR A 173 4.38 -11.36 6.57
CA THR A 173 5.37 -11.71 7.60
C THR A 173 4.69 -12.27 8.86
N TYR A 174 3.59 -11.64 9.29
CA TYR A 174 2.84 -12.07 10.46
C TYR A 174 2.03 -13.35 10.19
N ASP A 175 1.52 -13.51 8.98
CA ASP A 175 0.77 -14.72 8.60
C ASP A 175 1.70 -15.95 8.61
N VAL A 176 2.95 -15.81 8.16
CA VAL A 176 4.00 -16.84 8.28
C VAL A 176 4.31 -17.16 9.76
N GLN A 177 4.42 -16.14 10.62
CA GLN A 177 4.65 -16.36 12.06
C GLN A 177 3.49 -17.12 12.72
N LYS A 178 2.24 -16.77 12.38
CA LYS A 178 1.07 -17.49 12.90
C LYS A 178 1.09 -18.95 12.47
N GLU A 179 1.38 -19.20 11.19
CA GLU A 179 1.42 -20.56 10.66
C GLU A 179 2.51 -21.39 11.35
N HIS A 180 3.69 -20.83 11.57
CA HIS A 180 4.75 -21.49 12.33
C HIS A 180 4.30 -21.86 13.76
N VAL A 181 3.67 -20.93 14.49
CA VAL A 181 3.17 -21.20 15.85
C VAL A 181 2.11 -22.31 15.85
N LYS A 182 1.21 -22.33 14.85
CA LYS A 182 0.21 -23.39 14.72
C LYS A 182 0.86 -24.74 14.45
N GLN A 183 1.75 -24.82 13.48
CA GLN A 183 2.43 -26.08 13.13
C GLN A 183 3.24 -26.64 14.30
N GLN A 184 3.97 -25.78 15.01
CA GLN A 184 4.71 -26.20 16.20
C GLN A 184 3.76 -26.70 17.30
N GLY A 185 2.66 -25.99 17.54
CA GLY A 185 1.64 -26.36 18.51
C GLY A 185 0.95 -27.68 18.19
N GLU A 186 0.61 -27.91 16.91
CA GLU A 186 0.02 -29.15 16.42
C GLU A 186 0.97 -30.33 16.60
N ALA A 187 2.26 -30.16 16.24
CA ALA A 187 3.27 -31.19 16.41
C ALA A 187 3.46 -31.57 17.88
N GLN A 188 3.58 -30.59 18.78
CA GLN A 188 3.72 -30.84 20.22
C GLN A 188 2.47 -31.48 20.81
N THR A 189 1.28 -31.04 20.40
CA THR A 189 0.01 -31.64 20.85
C THR A 189 -0.10 -33.09 20.39
N ALA A 190 0.36 -33.41 19.17
CA ALA A 190 0.37 -34.77 18.66
C ALA A 190 1.30 -35.67 19.48
N GLN A 191 2.49 -35.18 19.85
CA GLN A 191 3.43 -35.92 20.71
C GLN A 191 2.84 -36.22 22.09
N LEU A 192 2.18 -35.25 22.73
CA LEU A 192 1.52 -35.46 24.02
C LEU A 192 0.35 -36.45 23.94
N LYS A 193 -0.39 -36.46 22.82
CA LYS A 193 -1.44 -37.46 22.57
C LYS A 193 -0.87 -38.86 22.35
N GLU A 194 0.24 -38.97 21.63
CA GLU A 194 0.95 -40.24 21.46
C GLU A 194 1.43 -40.79 22.82
N GLN A 195 1.94 -39.92 23.71
CA GLN A 195 2.29 -40.31 25.08
C GLN A 195 1.09 -40.82 25.88
N LEU A 196 -0.10 -40.23 25.74
CA LEU A 196 -1.33 -40.76 26.37
C LEU A 196 -1.66 -42.17 25.86
N ASP A 197 -1.56 -42.40 24.55
CA ASP A 197 -1.80 -43.72 23.96
C ASP A 197 -0.76 -44.75 24.44
N GLU A 198 0.51 -44.35 24.56
CA GLU A 198 1.59 -45.19 25.10
C GLU A 198 1.35 -45.57 26.58
N LEU A 199 0.89 -44.63 27.41
CA LEU A 199 0.52 -44.89 28.80
C LEU A 199 -0.61 -45.93 28.91
N GLU A 200 -1.63 -45.81 28.04
CA GLU A 200 -2.73 -46.79 28.00
C GLU A 200 -2.27 -48.20 27.65
N GLU A 201 -1.39 -48.34 26.67
CA GLU A 201 -0.84 -49.65 26.32
C GLU A 201 0.12 -50.19 27.39
N ALA A 202 0.91 -49.33 28.02
CA ALA A 202 1.80 -49.68 29.11
C ALA A 202 1.04 -50.22 30.33
N VAL A 203 -0.08 -49.58 30.72
CA VAL A 203 -0.88 -50.03 31.86
C VAL A 203 -1.58 -51.36 31.57
N LYS A 204 -2.15 -51.55 30.36
CA LYS A 204 -2.77 -52.82 29.94
C LYS A 204 -1.77 -53.98 30.01
N LYS A 205 -0.55 -53.76 29.53
CA LYS A 205 0.53 -54.74 29.57
C LYS A 205 0.93 -55.07 31.01
N SER A 206 1.09 -54.05 31.85
CA SER A 206 1.47 -54.19 33.26
C SER A 206 0.39 -54.94 34.05
N MET A 207 -0.90 -54.63 33.84
CA MET A 207 -2.02 -55.36 34.44
C MET A 207 -2.01 -56.84 34.07
N SER A 208 -1.80 -57.15 32.78
CA SER A 208 -1.74 -58.53 32.30
C SER A 208 -0.60 -59.32 32.93
N GLN A 209 0.59 -58.72 33.02
CA GLN A 209 1.75 -59.32 33.68
C GLN A 209 1.52 -59.53 35.18
N LEU A 210 0.91 -58.56 35.86
CA LEU A 210 0.59 -58.64 37.28
C LEU A 210 -0.39 -59.77 37.57
N LYS A 211 -1.51 -59.85 36.83
CA LYS A 211 -2.49 -60.94 36.94
C LYS A 211 -1.86 -62.31 36.70
N LYS A 212 -0.97 -62.41 35.70
CA LYS A 212 -0.23 -63.66 35.43
C LYS A 212 0.67 -64.06 36.60
N SER A 213 1.39 -63.11 37.19
CA SER A 213 2.28 -63.36 38.33
C SER A 213 1.51 -63.84 39.56
N TYR A 214 0.41 -63.17 39.92
CA TYR A 214 -0.44 -63.59 41.04
C TYR A 214 -1.14 -64.92 40.76
N GLY A 215 -1.60 -65.17 39.53
CA GLY A 215 -2.15 -66.46 39.12
C GLY A 215 -1.16 -67.62 39.34
N GLN A 216 0.09 -67.43 38.92
CA GLN A 216 1.17 -68.41 39.15
C GLN A 216 1.47 -68.61 40.64
N ALA A 217 1.47 -67.52 41.43
CA ALA A 217 1.68 -67.61 42.88
C ALA A 217 0.56 -68.41 43.57
N LYS A 218 -0.70 -68.17 43.20
CA LYS A 218 -1.87 -68.91 43.71
C LYS A 218 -1.82 -70.40 43.32
N GLU A 219 -1.45 -70.71 42.09
CA GLU A 219 -1.30 -72.08 41.60
C GLU A 219 -0.18 -72.82 42.35
N ASN A 220 0.99 -72.18 42.51
CA ASN A 220 2.12 -72.74 43.24
C ASN A 220 1.77 -73.02 44.71
N ALA A 221 1.12 -72.06 45.39
CA ALA A 221 0.65 -72.23 46.77
C ALA A 221 -0.34 -73.41 46.89
N SER A 222 -1.28 -73.52 45.95
CA SER A 222 -2.25 -74.63 45.91
C SER A 222 -1.58 -75.99 45.67
N ASN A 223 -0.63 -76.06 44.74
CA ASN A 223 0.10 -77.28 44.43
C ASN A 223 0.98 -77.74 45.60
N GLU A 224 1.63 -76.80 46.30
CA GLU A 224 2.42 -77.10 47.50
C GLU A 224 1.54 -77.59 48.65
N ALA A 225 0.39 -76.95 48.87
CA ALA A 225 -0.62 -77.39 49.83
C ALA A 225 -1.08 -78.83 49.58
N LEU A 226 -1.40 -79.16 48.33
CA LEU A 226 -1.82 -80.50 47.92
C LEU A 226 -0.72 -81.53 48.18
N LYS A 227 0.54 -81.26 47.81
CA LYS A 227 1.70 -82.14 48.07
C LYS A 227 1.90 -82.43 49.56
N ARG A 228 1.53 -81.50 50.44
CA ARG A 228 1.64 -81.63 51.90
C ARG A 228 0.37 -82.16 52.58
N GLY A 229 -0.70 -82.45 51.82
CA GLY A 229 -1.99 -82.87 52.39
C GLY A 229 -2.76 -81.76 53.11
N LEU A 230 -2.37 -80.49 52.92
CA LEU A 230 -2.95 -79.31 53.56
C LEU A 230 -4.00 -78.60 52.70
N GLY A 231 -4.49 -79.22 51.63
CA GLY A 231 -5.37 -78.58 50.65
C GLY A 231 -6.70 -78.01 51.18
N ARG A 232 -7.12 -78.40 52.40
CA ARG A 232 -8.30 -77.82 53.10
C ARG A 232 -7.92 -77.09 54.40
N SER A 233 -6.64 -76.87 54.64
CA SER A 233 -6.17 -76.16 55.82
C SER A 233 -6.56 -74.69 55.74
N SER A 234 -7.04 -74.14 56.86
CA SER A 234 -7.30 -72.70 57.00
C SER A 234 -6.07 -71.85 56.69
N ILE A 235 -4.86 -72.40 56.90
CA ILE A 235 -3.59 -71.73 56.59
C ILE A 235 -3.49 -71.43 55.09
N ILE A 236 -3.84 -72.39 54.23
CA ILE A 236 -3.74 -72.23 52.77
C ILE A 236 -4.87 -71.33 52.26
N LEU A 237 -6.07 -71.42 52.84
CA LEU A 237 -7.16 -70.52 52.50
C LEU A 237 -6.79 -69.06 52.81
N ASN A 238 -6.19 -68.80 53.97
CA ASN A 238 -5.70 -67.46 54.32
C ASN A 238 -4.60 -66.99 53.35
N GLN A 239 -3.65 -67.86 53.02
CA GLN A 239 -2.57 -67.51 52.08
C GLN A 239 -3.10 -67.16 50.68
N LEU A 240 -4.09 -67.90 50.17
CA LEU A 240 -4.74 -67.59 48.89
C LEU A 240 -5.52 -66.28 48.95
N GLN A 241 -6.20 -66.01 50.07
CA GLN A 241 -6.93 -64.77 50.29
C GLN A 241 -5.98 -63.56 50.38
N ASP A 242 -4.83 -63.71 51.02
CA ASP A 242 -3.81 -62.66 51.10
C ASP A 242 -3.19 -62.36 49.72
N LEU A 243 -2.96 -63.39 48.90
CA LEU A 243 -2.53 -63.21 47.50
C LEU A 243 -3.58 -62.50 46.66
N GLU A 244 -4.87 -62.78 46.87
CA GLU A 244 -5.95 -62.10 46.17
C GLU A 244 -6.08 -60.63 46.59
N LYS A 245 -5.97 -60.33 47.88
CA LYS A 245 -5.92 -58.94 48.38
C LYS A 245 -4.71 -58.18 47.83
N GLY A 246 -3.54 -58.83 47.81
CA GLY A 246 -2.32 -58.26 47.24
C GLY A 246 -2.47 -57.93 45.75
N GLU A 247 -3.10 -58.83 44.98
CA GLU A 247 -3.42 -58.62 43.57
C GLU A 247 -4.31 -57.40 43.36
N ILE A 248 -5.39 -57.29 44.13
CA ILE A 248 -6.32 -56.15 44.06
C ILE A 248 -5.58 -54.85 44.39
N SER A 249 -4.86 -54.80 45.51
CA SER A 249 -4.11 -53.61 45.94
C SER A 249 -3.06 -53.20 44.90
N SER A 250 -2.34 -54.16 44.32
CA SER A 250 -1.32 -53.86 43.30
C SER A 250 -1.94 -53.37 41.99
N LEU A 251 -3.13 -53.86 41.63
CA LEU A 251 -3.88 -53.37 40.47
C LEU A 251 -4.41 -51.96 40.69
N GLU A 252 -4.93 -51.67 41.88
CA GLU A 252 -5.41 -50.34 42.28
C GLU A 252 -4.27 -49.32 42.22
N GLU A 253 -3.12 -49.60 42.84
CA GLU A 253 -1.94 -48.72 42.77
C GLU A 253 -1.46 -48.47 41.33
N LEU A 254 -1.51 -49.49 40.47
CA LEU A 254 -1.11 -49.36 39.07
C LEU A 254 -2.08 -48.46 38.29
N ILE A 255 -3.39 -48.58 38.55
CA ILE A 255 -4.41 -47.73 37.95
C ILE A 255 -4.24 -46.29 38.43
N GLU A 256 -4.10 -46.09 39.74
CA GLU A 256 -3.96 -44.76 40.34
C GLU A 256 -2.76 -44.01 39.76
N ARG A 257 -1.57 -44.62 39.71
CA ARG A 257 -0.38 -44.01 39.09
C ARG A 257 -0.60 -43.66 37.61
N ASN A 258 -1.24 -44.54 36.85
CA ASN A 258 -1.51 -44.26 35.44
C ASN A 258 -2.53 -43.13 35.25
N GLU A 259 -3.51 -42.98 36.14
CA GLU A 259 -4.42 -41.84 36.11
C GLU A 259 -3.71 -40.54 36.51
N GLU A 260 -2.76 -40.58 37.45
CA GLU A 260 -1.89 -39.44 37.77
C GLU A 260 -1.02 -39.03 36.57
N ASP A 261 -0.33 -39.98 35.92
CA ASP A 261 0.49 -39.73 34.73
C ASP A 261 -0.35 -39.14 33.58
N LYS A 262 -1.56 -39.68 33.35
CA LYS A 262 -2.51 -39.13 32.37
C LYS A 262 -2.94 -37.72 32.74
N ALA A 263 -3.19 -37.43 34.02
CA ALA A 263 -3.59 -36.12 34.47
C ALA A 263 -2.48 -35.08 34.24
N GLU A 264 -1.22 -35.45 34.46
CA GLU A 264 -0.05 -34.60 34.18
C GLU A 264 0.03 -34.25 32.68
N VAL A 265 0.01 -35.26 31.80
CA VAL A 265 0.05 -35.04 30.34
C VAL A 265 -1.13 -34.19 29.85
N ASN A 266 -2.33 -34.39 30.40
CA ASN A 266 -3.49 -33.57 30.07
C ASN A 266 -3.32 -32.11 30.52
N GLU A 267 -2.65 -31.86 31.64
CA GLU A 267 -2.35 -30.50 32.10
C GLU A 267 -1.29 -29.83 31.23
N GLU A 268 -0.30 -30.59 30.75
CA GLU A 268 0.65 -30.10 29.75
C GLU A 268 -0.05 -29.70 28.44
N ILE A 269 -1.00 -30.51 27.96
CA ILE A 269 -1.82 -30.18 26.77
C ILE A 269 -2.61 -28.89 26.98
N ARG A 270 -3.21 -28.70 28.16
CA ARG A 270 -3.95 -27.46 28.49
C ARG A 270 -3.03 -26.25 28.51
N THR A 271 -1.89 -26.36 29.18
CA THR A 271 -0.88 -25.30 29.26
C THR A 271 -0.35 -24.94 27.87
N LEU A 272 -0.04 -25.94 27.05
CA LEU A 272 0.38 -25.75 25.66
C LEU A 272 -0.69 -25.01 24.84
N THR A 273 -1.95 -25.40 24.98
CA THR A 273 -3.08 -24.76 24.29
C THR A 273 -3.20 -23.28 24.68
N GLN A 274 -3.09 -22.97 25.97
CA GLN A 274 -3.11 -21.58 26.46
C GLN A 274 -1.93 -20.76 25.93
N ASN A 275 -0.74 -21.35 25.87
CA ASN A 275 0.46 -20.70 25.35
C ASN A 275 0.34 -20.40 23.85
N ILE A 276 -0.21 -21.34 23.06
CA ILE A 276 -0.49 -21.12 21.63
C ILE A 276 -1.47 -19.97 21.45
N MET A 277 -2.60 -19.99 22.17
CA MET A 277 -3.60 -18.92 22.09
C MET A 277 -3.01 -17.55 22.45
N SER A 278 -2.22 -17.49 23.52
CA SER A 278 -1.55 -16.26 23.96
C SER A 278 -0.54 -15.77 22.93
N SER A 279 0.22 -16.69 22.33
CA SER A 279 1.19 -16.37 21.27
C SER A 279 0.50 -15.84 20.01
N LEU A 280 -0.60 -16.47 19.58
CA LEU A 280 -1.38 -16.00 18.43
C LEU A 280 -1.99 -14.61 18.67
N SER A 281 -2.55 -14.38 19.86
CA SER A 281 -3.06 -13.05 20.26
C SER A 281 -1.94 -12.00 20.23
N GLY A 282 -0.77 -12.32 20.80
CA GLY A 282 0.38 -11.41 20.79
C GLY A 282 0.89 -11.11 19.38
N ILE A 283 0.82 -12.06 18.44
CA ILE A 283 1.14 -11.83 17.03
C ILE A 283 0.10 -10.90 16.39
N ASP A 284 -1.18 -11.08 16.68
CA ASP A 284 -2.26 -10.20 16.21
C ASP A 284 -2.12 -8.76 16.72
N GLU A 285 -1.82 -8.59 18.01
CA GLU A 285 -1.59 -7.29 18.62
C GLU A 285 -0.39 -6.58 18.01
N LYS A 286 0.72 -7.29 17.79
CA LYS A 286 1.91 -6.74 17.13
C LYS A 286 1.61 -6.34 15.67
N LYS A 287 0.91 -7.19 14.91
CA LYS A 287 0.48 -6.89 13.54
C LYS A 287 -0.36 -5.62 13.49
N ALA A 288 -1.35 -5.51 14.38
CA ALA A 288 -2.22 -4.34 14.46
C ALA A 288 -1.44 -3.06 14.83
N ALA A 289 -0.52 -3.16 15.80
CA ALA A 289 0.32 -2.04 16.21
C ALA A 289 1.26 -1.57 15.09
N GLU A 290 1.84 -2.49 14.33
CA GLU A 290 2.72 -2.17 13.21
C GLU A 290 1.96 -1.55 12.04
N ILE A 291 0.77 -2.06 11.71
CA ILE A 291 -0.12 -1.43 10.71
C ILE A 291 -0.50 -0.02 11.16
N ALA A 292 -0.90 0.17 12.42
CA ALA A 292 -1.27 1.49 12.94
C ALA A 292 -0.08 2.46 12.97
N LYS A 293 1.15 1.96 13.19
CA LYS A 293 2.37 2.75 13.08
C LYS A 293 2.63 3.17 11.63
N GLY A 294 2.63 2.22 10.69
CA GLY A 294 2.87 2.50 9.27
C GLY A 294 1.84 3.45 8.67
N VAL A 295 0.55 3.29 9.02
CA VAL A 295 -0.51 4.23 8.58
C VAL A 295 -0.23 5.65 9.05
N ARG A 296 0.17 5.83 10.31
CA ARG A 296 0.50 7.17 10.85
C ARG A 296 1.73 7.78 10.18
N GLU A 297 2.75 6.98 9.92
CA GLU A 297 3.98 7.43 9.25
C GLU A 297 3.68 7.86 7.81
N LEU A 298 3.01 7.01 7.03
CA LEU A 298 2.67 7.29 5.64
C LEU A 298 1.66 8.44 5.49
N THR A 299 0.71 8.58 6.43
CA THR A 299 -0.19 9.73 6.49
C THR A 299 0.58 11.04 6.68
N LYS A 300 1.59 11.06 7.57
CA LYS A 300 2.42 12.25 7.78
C LYS A 300 3.26 12.59 6.55
N GLU A 301 3.78 11.59 5.85
CA GLU A 301 4.52 11.81 4.60
C GLU A 301 3.62 12.44 3.54
N TYR A 302 2.41 11.92 3.34
CA TYR A 302 1.46 12.50 2.39
C TYR A 302 0.95 13.88 2.78
N GLN A 303 0.76 14.15 4.07
CA GLN A 303 0.45 15.50 4.55
C GLN A 303 1.58 16.48 4.24
N LYS A 304 2.83 16.07 4.46
CA LYS A 304 4.00 16.89 4.13
C LYS A 304 4.08 17.18 2.62
N GLU A 305 3.87 16.18 1.77
CA GLU A 305 3.83 16.39 0.31
C GLU A 305 2.71 17.37 -0.11
N GLN A 306 1.54 17.26 0.52
CA GLN A 306 0.44 18.19 0.29
C GLN A 306 0.81 19.62 0.71
N GLU A 307 1.42 19.78 1.88
CA GLU A 307 1.90 21.08 2.38
C GLU A 307 2.96 21.68 1.45
N GLU A 308 3.93 20.89 0.98
CA GLU A 308 4.96 21.34 0.04
C GLU A 308 4.35 21.85 -1.27
N VAL A 309 3.32 21.17 -1.77
CA VAL A 309 2.58 21.59 -2.98
C VAL A 309 1.79 22.88 -2.73
N LEU A 310 1.14 23.01 -1.57
CA LEU A 310 0.43 24.24 -1.18
C LEU A 310 1.39 25.42 -1.02
N GLU A 311 2.52 25.23 -0.36
CA GLU A 311 3.57 26.25 -0.22
C GLU A 311 4.11 26.69 -1.59
N TYR A 312 4.35 25.74 -2.49
CA TYR A 312 4.79 26.02 -3.84
C TYR A 312 3.78 26.89 -4.59
N ASN A 313 2.50 26.50 -4.58
CA ASN A 313 1.43 27.26 -5.23
C ASN A 313 1.27 28.66 -4.61
N ASN A 314 1.37 28.78 -3.29
CA ASN A 314 1.29 30.07 -2.59
C ASN A 314 2.47 31.00 -2.95
N LYS A 315 3.70 30.48 -3.01
CA LYS A 315 4.87 31.24 -3.45
C LYS A 315 4.70 31.76 -4.87
N LEU A 316 4.24 30.89 -5.78
CA LEU A 316 4.00 31.24 -7.17
C LEU A 316 2.93 32.34 -7.32
N LYS A 317 1.82 32.25 -6.57
CA LYS A 317 0.78 33.30 -6.53
C LYS A 317 1.28 34.62 -5.93
N ALA A 318 2.12 34.55 -4.89
CA ALA A 318 2.68 35.73 -4.26
C ALA A 318 3.65 36.47 -5.20
N GLU A 319 4.50 35.73 -5.93
CA GLU A 319 5.38 36.30 -6.96
C GLU A 319 4.58 36.97 -8.08
N GLN A 320 3.55 36.29 -8.60
CA GLN A 320 2.65 36.86 -9.60
C GLN A 320 1.97 38.15 -9.11
N SER A 321 1.45 38.14 -7.89
CA SER A 321 0.79 39.30 -7.27
C SER A 321 1.74 40.48 -7.08
N LYS A 322 3.01 40.20 -6.74
CA LYS A 322 4.04 41.23 -6.59
C LYS A 322 4.35 41.90 -7.92
N LEU A 323 4.53 41.12 -8.99
CA LEU A 323 4.78 41.65 -10.34
C LEU A 323 3.60 42.50 -10.83
N LEU A 324 2.36 42.04 -10.59
CA LEU A 324 1.15 42.81 -10.90
C LEU A 324 1.10 44.14 -10.13
N ALA A 325 1.43 44.13 -8.83
CA ALA A 325 1.44 45.33 -8.00
C ALA A 325 2.51 46.34 -8.45
N GLU A 326 3.69 45.88 -8.86
CA GLU A 326 4.76 46.73 -9.42
C GLU A 326 4.29 47.41 -10.71
N LEU A 327 3.66 46.67 -11.62
CA LEU A 327 3.09 47.23 -12.85
C LEU A 327 2.01 48.28 -12.59
N ILE A 328 1.09 48.01 -11.65
CA ILE A 328 0.03 48.96 -11.26
C ILE A 328 0.64 50.23 -10.66
N LYS A 329 1.70 50.11 -9.84
CA LYS A 329 2.41 51.25 -9.28
C LYS A 329 3.06 52.12 -10.36
N ASP A 330 3.54 51.49 -11.43
CA ASP A 330 4.10 52.17 -12.61
C ASP A 330 3.01 52.70 -13.56
N GLY A 331 1.73 52.62 -13.16
CA GLY A 331 0.59 53.15 -13.90
C GLY A 331 0.11 52.24 -15.03
N ILE A 332 0.62 51.02 -15.11
CA ILE A 332 0.24 50.03 -16.12
C ILE A 332 -0.90 49.20 -15.54
N THR A 333 -2.04 49.15 -16.23
CA THR A 333 -3.13 48.23 -15.89
C THR A 333 -3.01 47.01 -16.79
N PRO A 334 -2.57 45.85 -16.27
CA PRO A 334 -2.39 44.65 -17.08
C PRO A 334 -3.75 44.13 -17.55
N ASP A 335 -4.02 44.28 -18.85
CA ASP A 335 -5.14 43.67 -19.55
C ASP A 335 -4.61 42.78 -20.67
N GLU A 336 -5.26 41.67 -20.96
CA GLU A 336 -4.80 40.73 -22.00
C GLU A 336 -4.50 41.44 -23.32
N LYS A 337 -5.32 42.43 -23.72
CA LYS A 337 -5.14 43.14 -24.99
C LYS A 337 -3.96 44.12 -25.01
N SER A 338 -3.42 44.41 -23.83
CA SER A 338 -2.26 45.28 -23.63
C SER A 338 -0.94 44.51 -23.52
N SER A 339 -0.97 43.17 -23.51
CA SER A 339 0.26 42.37 -23.47
C SER A 339 1.01 42.42 -24.80
N GLU A 340 2.34 42.31 -24.73
CA GLU A 340 3.19 42.27 -25.91
C GLU A 340 2.89 41.04 -26.78
N GLU A 341 2.54 39.91 -26.17
CA GLU A 341 2.17 38.67 -26.84
C GLU A 341 0.85 38.81 -27.61
N TYR A 342 -0.16 39.46 -27.02
CA TYR A 342 -1.44 39.72 -27.70
C TYR A 342 -1.25 40.69 -28.86
N ILE A 343 -0.49 41.77 -28.63
CA ILE A 343 -0.16 42.74 -29.70
C ILE A 343 0.60 42.03 -30.83
N LYS A 344 1.55 41.16 -30.51
CA LYS A 344 2.30 40.37 -31.49
C LYS A 344 1.39 39.43 -32.26
N MET A 345 0.49 38.72 -31.59
CA MET A 345 -0.52 37.83 -32.20
C MET A 345 -1.38 38.61 -33.20
N ILE A 346 -2.03 39.70 -32.77
CA ILE A 346 -2.89 40.52 -33.63
C ILE A 346 -2.10 41.13 -34.80
N SER A 347 -0.88 41.62 -34.55
CA SER A 347 -0.04 42.17 -35.63
C SER A 347 0.35 41.11 -36.66
N SER A 348 0.60 39.86 -36.21
CA SER A 348 0.98 38.75 -37.08
C SER A 348 -0.21 38.26 -37.89
N LYS A 349 -1.39 38.13 -37.27
CA LYS A 349 -2.66 37.85 -37.98
C LYS A 349 -2.95 38.92 -39.02
N THR A 350 -2.79 40.20 -38.66
CA THR A 350 -3.00 41.32 -39.58
C THR A 350 -2.07 41.25 -40.78
N LYS A 351 -0.78 40.93 -40.57
CA LYS A 351 0.19 40.74 -41.67
C LYS A 351 -0.15 39.55 -42.56
N ALA A 352 -0.58 38.42 -41.98
CA ALA A 352 -0.98 37.23 -42.74
C ALA A 352 -2.21 37.51 -43.61
N LEU A 353 -3.24 38.13 -43.02
CA LEU A 353 -4.47 38.54 -43.72
C LEU A 353 -4.18 39.58 -44.80
N PHE A 354 -3.40 40.62 -44.51
CA PHE A 354 -2.98 41.60 -45.52
C PHE A 354 -2.23 40.94 -46.68
N SER A 355 -1.27 40.07 -46.40
CA SER A 355 -0.49 39.37 -47.43
C SER A 355 -1.38 38.48 -48.32
N TYR A 356 -2.36 37.80 -47.73
CA TYR A 356 -3.32 36.98 -48.46
C TYR A 356 -4.22 37.84 -49.37
N TYR A 357 -4.88 38.87 -48.82
CA TYR A 357 -5.80 39.70 -49.61
C TYR A 357 -5.10 40.57 -50.66
N ALA A 358 -3.84 40.95 -50.43
CA ALA A 358 -3.02 41.62 -51.45
C ALA A 358 -2.85 40.79 -52.73
N THR A 359 -2.92 39.45 -52.65
CA THR A 359 -2.81 38.59 -53.84
C THR A 359 -3.97 38.72 -54.82
N PHE A 360 -5.10 39.33 -54.40
CA PHE A 360 -6.28 39.55 -55.24
C PHE A 360 -6.26 40.91 -55.96
N GLY A 361 -5.26 41.76 -55.71
CA GLY A 361 -5.08 43.05 -56.39
C GLY A 361 -6.33 43.93 -56.32
N LYS A 362 -6.87 44.33 -57.48
CA LYS A 362 -8.07 45.20 -57.57
C LYS A 362 -9.34 44.60 -56.95
N LYS A 363 -9.39 43.28 -56.76
CA LYS A 363 -10.53 42.58 -56.14
C LYS A 363 -10.39 42.40 -54.63
N ALA A 364 -9.30 42.89 -54.01
CA ALA A 364 -9.03 42.68 -52.59
C ALA A 364 -10.19 43.15 -51.69
N VAL A 365 -10.79 44.30 -51.98
CA VAL A 365 -11.93 44.83 -51.18
C VAL A 365 -13.16 43.92 -51.27
N GLU A 366 -13.48 43.40 -52.47
CA GLU A 366 -14.61 42.49 -52.66
C GLU A 366 -14.41 41.17 -51.90
N GLU A 367 -13.19 40.63 -51.91
CA GLU A 367 -12.87 39.39 -51.18
C GLU A 367 -12.84 39.60 -49.66
N ILE A 368 -12.34 40.76 -49.19
CA ILE A 368 -12.42 41.15 -47.77
C ILE A 368 -13.87 41.28 -47.31
N GLU A 369 -14.77 41.79 -48.16
CA GLU A 369 -16.21 41.88 -47.85
C GLU A 369 -16.89 40.51 -47.77
N LYS A 370 -16.52 39.56 -48.63
CA LYS A 370 -17.03 38.19 -48.59
C LYS A 370 -16.60 37.45 -47.32
N ASP A 371 -15.37 37.66 -46.88
CA ASP A 371 -14.80 37.03 -45.68
C ASP A 371 -14.94 37.91 -44.42
N ALA A 372 -15.86 38.89 -44.42
CA ALA A 372 -15.95 39.88 -43.36
C ALA A 372 -16.12 39.29 -41.96
N ASP A 373 -16.90 38.22 -41.81
CA ASP A 373 -17.14 37.60 -40.51
C ASP A 373 -15.89 36.87 -40.00
N PHE A 374 -15.21 36.12 -40.87
CA PHE A 374 -13.93 35.49 -40.56
C PHE A 374 -12.87 36.51 -40.12
N ILE A 375 -12.74 37.64 -40.84
CA ILE A 375 -11.76 38.68 -40.50
C ILE A 375 -12.12 39.37 -39.17
N LYS A 376 -13.42 39.58 -38.90
CA LYS A 376 -13.88 40.13 -37.62
C LYS A 376 -13.65 39.18 -36.46
N ASP A 377 -13.76 37.87 -36.67
CA ASP A 377 -13.46 36.87 -35.65
C ASP A 377 -11.96 36.88 -35.31
N GLU A 378 -11.09 37.05 -36.31
CA GLU A 378 -9.64 37.03 -36.12
C GLU A 378 -9.02 38.35 -35.62
N LEU A 379 -9.55 39.51 -36.05
CA LEU A 379 -8.99 40.84 -35.76
C LEU A 379 -9.94 41.81 -35.04
N GLY A 380 -11.21 41.44 -34.86
CA GLY A 380 -12.27 42.33 -34.39
C GLY A 380 -12.75 43.35 -35.43
N ALA A 381 -13.85 44.03 -35.12
CA ALA A 381 -14.50 45.00 -36.03
C ALA A 381 -13.59 46.17 -36.45
N LYS A 382 -12.74 46.66 -35.55
CA LYS A 382 -11.76 47.72 -35.86
C LYS A 382 -10.65 47.21 -36.79
N GLY A 383 -10.14 46.00 -36.53
CA GLY A 383 -9.13 45.36 -37.37
C GLY A 383 -9.63 45.10 -38.79
N TYR A 384 -10.86 44.61 -38.93
CA TYR A 384 -11.54 44.48 -40.22
C TYR A 384 -11.61 45.80 -40.99
N ASN A 385 -12.08 46.88 -40.34
CA ASN A 385 -12.20 48.19 -40.99
C ASN A 385 -10.84 48.74 -41.40
N ASN A 386 -9.81 48.59 -40.57
CA ASN A 386 -8.45 49.02 -40.88
C ASN A 386 -7.89 48.24 -42.08
N LEU A 387 -8.04 46.91 -42.09
CA LEU A 387 -7.60 46.05 -43.19
C LEU A 387 -8.28 46.45 -44.50
N LYS A 388 -9.59 46.69 -44.48
CA LYS A 388 -10.37 47.14 -45.64
C LYS A 388 -9.88 48.50 -46.16
N GLN A 389 -9.61 49.46 -45.27
CA GLN A 389 -9.11 50.79 -45.64
C GLN A 389 -7.74 50.76 -46.32
N TYR A 390 -6.89 49.75 -46.04
CA TYR A 390 -5.60 49.61 -46.73
C TYR A 390 -5.72 49.24 -48.21
N PHE A 391 -6.87 48.68 -48.64
CA PHE A 391 -7.11 48.24 -50.02
C PHE A 391 -8.18 49.05 -50.75
N ALA A 392 -8.89 49.93 -50.05
CA ALA A 392 -9.85 50.89 -50.60
C ALA A 392 -9.12 52.14 -51.14
#